data_AF-A0A537B4J5-F1
#
_entry.id   AF-A0A537B4J5-F1
#
_cell.length_a   1.000
_cell.length_b   1.000
_cell.length_c   1.000
_cell.angle_alpha   90.00
_cell.angle_beta   90.00
_cell.angle_gamma   90.00
#
_symmetry.space_group_name_H-M   'P 1'
#
loop_
_entity.id
_entity.type
_entity.pdbx_description
1 polymer ?
#
loop_
_entity_poly.entity_id
_entity_poly.type
_entity_poly.pdbx_seq_one_letter_code
_entity_poly.pdbx_strand_id
1 'polypeptide(L)' 'MNLAALAARLTLYERLMRLDKPIGTLLLLWPTLWALWLASNGRPEARIVWIFALGTLLMRSAGCVMNDLADWRYDA' A
#
# COMPACT_ATOMS: atom_id res chain seq x y z
N MET A 1 -17.71 5.64 21.51
CA MET A 1 -16.99 4.48 20.93
C MET A 1 -15.79 4.21 21.82
N ASN A 2 -15.65 3.02 22.40
CA ASN A 2 -14.55 2.71 23.33
C ASN A 2 -13.22 2.56 22.55
N LEU A 3 -12.08 2.98 23.15
CA LEU A 3 -10.74 2.83 22.58
C LEU A 3 -10.42 1.39 22.20
N ALA A 4 -10.88 0.42 23.01
CA ALA A 4 -10.72 -1.00 22.72
C ALA A 4 -11.45 -1.43 21.43
N ALA A 5 -12.66 -0.91 21.20
CA ALA A 5 -13.43 -1.18 19.99
C ALA A 5 -12.81 -0.50 18.74
N LEU A 6 -12.21 0.68 18.92
CA LEU A 6 -11.48 1.36 17.85
C LEU A 6 -10.22 0.58 17.46
N ALA A 7 -9.43 0.13 18.45
CA ALA A 7 -8.22 -0.67 18.20
C ALA A 7 -8.53 -1.99 17.48
N ALA A 8 -9.61 -2.68 17.90
CA ALA A 8 -10.05 -3.90 17.22
C ALA A 8 -10.44 -3.64 15.75
N ARG A 9 -11.15 -2.55 15.47
CA ARG A 9 -11.50 -2.16 14.08
C ARG A 9 -10.26 -1.82 13.25
N LEU A 10 -9.32 -1.06 13.81
CA LEU A 10 -8.06 -0.73 13.13
C LEU A 10 -7.26 -1.99 12.76
N THR A 11 -7.20 -2.96 13.67
CA THR A 11 -6.54 -4.25 13.41
C THR A 11 -7.19 -5.01 12.24
N LEU A 12 -8.52 -4.98 12.13
CA LEU A 12 -9.23 -5.59 11.01
C LEU A 12 -8.94 -4.86 9.70
N TYR A 13 -8.93 -3.53 9.70
CA TYR A 13 -8.58 -2.74 8.51
C TYR A 13 -7.13 -2.95 8.08
N GLU A 14 -6.19 -3.05 9.02
CA GLU A 14 -4.79 -3.32 8.75
C GLU A 14 -4.59 -4.65 8.02
N ARG A 15 -5.26 -5.71 8.51
CA ARG A 15 -5.26 -7.04 7.88
C ARG A 15 -5.90 -7.02 6.49
N LEU A 16 -7.03 -6.33 6.33
CA LEU A 16 -7.71 -6.20 5.04
C LEU A 16 -6.85 -5.47 4.00
N MET A 17 -6.16 -4.40 4.41
CA MET A 17 -5.22 -3.67 3.55
C MET A 17 -3.88 -4.39 3.35
N ARG A 18 -3.71 -5.57 3.98
CA ARG A 18 -2.49 -6.38 4.02
C ARG A 18 -1.24 -5.59 4.42
N LEU A 19 -1.42 -4.61 5.32
CA LEU A 19 -0.32 -3.81 5.85
C LEU A 19 0.64 -4.64 6.71
N ASP A 20 0.19 -5.80 7.19
CA ASP A 20 1.01 -6.81 7.87
C ASP A 20 2.05 -7.46 6.95
N LYS A 21 1.85 -7.43 5.62
CA LYS A 21 2.75 -8.03 4.62
C LYS A 21 3.34 -6.97 3.68
N PRO A 22 4.38 -6.23 4.11
CA PRO A 22 4.92 -5.10 3.36
C PRO A 22 5.63 -5.49 2.06
N ILE A 23 5.92 -6.77 1.85
CA ILE A 23 6.64 -7.29 0.67
C ILE A 23 5.99 -6.81 -0.62
N GLY A 24 4.66 -6.83 -0.72
CA GLY A 24 3.95 -6.37 -1.93
C GLY A 24 4.14 -4.88 -2.22
N THR A 25 4.13 -4.04 -1.18
CA THR A 25 4.38 -2.59 -1.33
C THR A 25 5.83 -2.32 -1.70
N LEU A 26 6.78 -3.03 -1.10
CA LEU A 26 8.20 -2.90 -1.42
C LEU A 26 8.50 -3.30 -2.88
N LEU A 27 7.85 -4.36 -3.38
CA LEU A 27 7.95 -4.79 -4.78
C LEU A 27 7.44 -3.73 -5.77
N LEU A 28 6.45 -2.92 -5.39
CA LEU A 28 5.96 -1.80 -6.20
C LEU A 28 6.81 -0.54 -6.03
N LEU A 29 7.28 -0.27 -4.81
CA LEU A 29 8.08 0.89 -4.48
C LEU A 29 9.44 0.85 -5.17
N TRP A 30 10.09 -0.31 -5.21
CA TRP A 30 11.41 -0.48 -5.81
C TRP A 30 11.51 -0.03 -7.28
N PRO A 31 10.72 -0.58 -8.23
CA PRO A 31 10.76 -0.14 -9.62
C PRO A 31 10.30 1.32 -9.77
N THR A 32 9.41 1.81 -8.89
CA THR A 32 8.95 3.20 -8.89
C THR A 32 10.10 4.16 -8.53
N LEU A 33 10.88 3.84 -7.50
CA LEU A 33 12.06 4.64 -7.12
C LEU A 33 13.12 4.64 -8.22
N TRP A 34 13.35 3.51 -8.89
CA TRP A 34 14.23 3.43 -10.06
C TRP A 34 13.74 4.31 -11.21
N ALA A 35 12.44 4.28 -11.51
CA ALA A 35 11.85 5.12 -12.54
C ALA A 35 12.01 6.61 -12.20
N LEU A 36 11.76 7.01 -10.94
CA LEU A 36 11.97 8.39 -10.49
C LEU A 36 13.44 8.80 -10.60
N TRP A 37 14.35 7.92 -10.20
CA TRP A 37 15.79 8.20 -10.24
C TRP A 37 16.27 8.42 -11.67
N LEU A 38 15.86 7.56 -12.60
CA LEU A 38 16.18 7.68 -14.02
C LEU A 38 15.53 8.93 -14.65
N ALA A 39 14.25 9.19 -14.36
CA ALA A 39 13.53 10.34 -14.92
C ALA A 39 14.03 11.70 -14.41
N SER A 40 14.68 11.73 -13.25
CA SER A 40 15.20 12.95 -12.62
C SER A 40 16.69 13.17 -12.83
N ASN A 41 17.33 12.44 -13.76
CA ASN A 41 18.79 12.46 -13.97
C ASN A 41 19.57 12.26 -12.66
N GLY A 42 19.09 11.34 -11.83
CA GLY A 42 19.72 10.94 -10.58
C GLY A 42 19.43 11.83 -9.36
N ARG A 43 18.60 12.88 -9.50
CA ARG A 43 18.26 13.80 -8.40
C ARG A 43 16.74 14.02 -8.27
N PRO A 44 16.00 13.01 -7.77
CA PRO A 44 14.56 13.15 -7.59
C PRO A 44 14.25 14.12 -6.45
N GLU A 45 13.29 15.01 -6.66
CA GLU A 45 12.81 15.92 -5.62
C GLU A 45 12.15 15.11 -4.48
N ALA A 46 12.51 15.41 -3.23
CA ALA A 46 12.00 14.69 -2.06
C ALA A 46 10.47 14.65 -1.99
N ARG A 47 9.81 15.75 -2.40
CA ARG A 47 8.34 15.82 -2.48
C ARG A 47 7.76 14.77 -3.44
N ILE A 48 8.37 14.60 -4.61
CA ILE A 48 7.92 13.64 -5.62
C ILE A 48 8.15 12.21 -5.12
N VAL A 49 9.29 11.95 -4.49
CA VAL A 49 9.57 10.63 -3.87
C VAL A 49 8.50 10.28 -2.84
N TRP A 50 8.12 11.22 -1.96
CA TRP A 50 7.07 10.98 -0.98
C TRP A 50 5.70 10.75 -1.60
N ILE A 51 5.33 11.51 -2.63
CA ILE A 51 4.07 11.33 -3.36
C ILE A 51 3.99 9.93 -3.96
N PHE A 52 5.05 9.48 -4.64
CA PHE A 52 5.07 8.15 -5.23
C PHE A 52 5.15 7.04 -4.19
N ALA A 53 5.89 7.22 -3.10
CA ALA A 53 5.94 6.25 -2.01
C ALA A 53 4.56 6.04 -1.38
N LEU A 54 3.87 7.13 -1.02
CA LEU A 54 2.49 7.08 -0.52
C LEU A 54 1.54 6.50 -1.57
N GLY A 55 1.69 6.88 -2.84
CA GLY A 55 0.92 6.34 -3.94
C GLY A 55 1.05 4.82 -4.07
N THR A 56 2.26 4.27 -3.99
CA THR A 56 2.50 2.81 -4.06
C THR A 56 1.86 2.06 -2.89
N LEU A 57 1.95 2.62 -1.67
CA LEU A 57 1.28 2.08 -0.50
C LEU A 57 -0.24 2.04 -0.68
N LEU A 58 -0.84 3.17 -1.07
CA LEU A 58 -2.28 3.29 -1.26
C LEU A 58 -2.78 2.40 -2.39
N MET A 59 -2.09 2.37 -3.53
CA MET A 59 -2.45 1.55 -4.68
C MET A 59 -2.40 0.06 -4.35
N ARG A 60 -1.40 -0.39 -3.57
CA ARG A 60 -1.32 -1.79 -3.12
C ARG A 60 -2.46 -2.14 -2.17
N SER A 61 -2.72 -1.31 -1.17
CA SER A 61 -3.81 -1.54 -0.21
C SER A 61 -5.17 -1.55 -0.89
N ALA A 62 -5.44 -0.59 -1.79
CA ALA A 62 -6.67 -0.56 -2.58
C ALA A 62 -6.80 -1.79 -3.48
N GLY A 63 -5.71 -2.22 -4.12
CA GLY A 63 -5.66 -3.44 -4.94
C GLY A 63 -5.96 -4.70 -4.13
N CYS A 64 -5.46 -4.81 -2.90
CA CYS A 64 -5.81 -5.94 -2.01
C CYS A 64 -7.30 -5.96 -1.68
N VAL A 65 -7.85 -4.81 -1.28
CA VAL A 65 -9.27 -4.70 -0.92
C VAL A 65 -10.17 -5.06 -2.11
N MET A 66 -9.85 -4.55 -3.30
CA MET A 66 -10.58 -4.87 -4.53
C MET A 66 -10.44 -6.34 -4.93
N ASN A 67 -9.25 -6.92 -4.74
CA ASN A 67 -9.00 -8.34 -5.01
C ASN A 67 -9.83 -9.23 -4.08
N ASP A 68 -9.79 -8.96 -2.77
CA ASP A 68 -10.55 -9.72 -1.78
C ASP A 68 -12.07 -9.56 -2.00
N LEU A 69 -12.54 -8.40 -2.48
CA LEU A 69 -13.93 -8.20 -2.89
C LEU A 69 -14.32 -9.04 -4.12
N ALA A 70 -13.43 -9.15 -5.10
CA ALA A 70 -13.65 -9.97 -6.28
C ALA A 70 -13.61 -11.48 -5.97
N ASP A 71 -12.70 -11.87 -5.07
CA ASP A 71 -12.47 -13.26 -4.67
C ASP A 71 -13.46 -13.77 -3.61
N TRP A 72 -14.42 -12.93 -3.17
CA TRP A 72 -15.43 -13.27 -2.14
C TRP A 72 -16.25 -14.54 -2.42
N ARG A 73 -16.30 -15.00 -3.67
CA ARG A 73 -17.00 -16.22 -4.11
C ARG A 73 -16.07 -17.40 -4.36
N TYR A 74 -14.77 -17.16 -4.53
CA TYR A 74 -13.78 -18.17 -4.87
C TYR A 74 -12.95 -18.61 -3.66
N ASP A 75 -12.90 -17.79 -2.60
CA ASP A 75 -12.24 -18.09 -1.32
C ASP A 75 -13.16 -18.86 -0.32
N ALA A 76 -14.27 -19.45 -0.80
CA ALA A 76 -15.29 -20.14 -0.01
C ALA A 76 -15.03 -21.66 0.14
#